data_AF-A0A6J7IPT1-F1
#
_entry.id   AF-A0A6J7IPT1-F1
#
_cell.length_a   1.000
_cell.length_b   1.000
_cell.length_c   1.000
_cell.angle_alpha   90.00
_cell.angle_beta   90.00
_cell.angle_gamma   90.00
#
_symmetry.space_group_name_H-M   'P 1'
#
loop_
_entity.id
_entity.type
_entity.pdbx_description
1 polymer ?
#
loop_
_entity_poly.entity_id
_entity_poly.type
_entity_poly.pdbx_seq_one_letter_code
_entity_poly.pdbx_strand_id
1 'polypeptide(L)' 'MTSPSNDPNTSTNDVAIVVRLPQELREALKARAAAEDRSVASVMRLAARQYVESEVNL' A
#
# COMPACT_ATOMS: atom_id res chain seq x y z
N MET A 1 10.95 30.47 -29.68
CA MET A 1 11.71 29.33 -29.12
C MET A 1 11.89 29.66 -27.65
N THR A 2 11.07 29.20 -26.71
CA THR A 2 10.93 27.82 -26.25
C THR A 2 9.61 27.66 -25.49
N SER A 3 8.88 26.57 -25.74
CA SER A 3 7.75 26.15 -24.92
C SER A 3 8.28 25.55 -23.61
N PRO A 4 7.67 25.80 -22.44
CA PRO A 4 7.92 24.98 -21.26
C PRO A 4 7.19 23.64 -21.43
N SER A 5 7.95 22.55 -21.56
CA SER A 5 7.42 21.19 -21.41
C SER A 5 7.05 21.00 -19.94
N ASN A 6 5.76 21.15 -19.63
CA ASN A 6 5.19 20.71 -18.37
C ASN A 6 4.98 19.20 -18.47
N ASP A 7 6.02 18.40 -18.18
CA ASP A 7 5.87 16.96 -17.99
C ASP A 7 5.03 16.74 -16.71
N PRO A 8 3.78 16.23 -16.79
CA PRO A 8 3.05 15.84 -15.60
C PRO A 8 3.70 14.55 -15.09
N ASN A 9 4.74 14.72 -14.27
CA ASN A 9 5.42 13.64 -13.58
C ASN A 9 4.36 12.72 -12.94
N THR A 10 4.29 11.52 -13.49
CA THR A 10 3.48 10.36 -13.15
C THR A 10 3.58 9.98 -11.67
N SER A 11 2.90 10.73 -10.81
CA SER A 11 2.68 10.42 -9.39
C SER A 11 1.19 10.21 -9.07
N THR A 12 0.38 9.96 -10.10
CA THR A 12 -1.08 10.21 -10.11
C THR A 12 -1.94 9.14 -9.41
N ASN A 13 -1.37 8.12 -8.77
CA ASN A 13 -2.17 7.05 -8.15
C ASN A 13 -1.72 6.64 -6.74
N ASP A 14 -1.10 7.55 -5.99
CA ASP A 14 -0.92 7.34 -4.54
C ASP A 14 -2.20 7.74 -3.80
N VAL A 15 -3.12 6.79 -3.64
CA VAL A 15 -4.36 7.00 -2.87
C VAL A 15 -4.07 6.73 -1.39
N ALA A 16 -4.17 7.76 -0.57
CA ALA A 16 -4.06 7.63 0.88
C ALA A 16 -5.34 6.97 1.45
N ILE A 17 -5.21 5.77 2.00
CA ILE A 17 -6.30 5.04 2.65
C ILE A 17 -6.07 5.00 4.16
N VAL A 18 -6.99 5.58 4.92
CA VAL A 18 -6.96 5.52 6.38
C VAL A 18 -7.75 4.31 6.85
N VAL A 19 -7.06 3.35 7.47
CA VAL A 19 -7.68 2.12 7.98
C VAL A 19 -7.67 2.16 9.51
N ARG A 20 -8.83 1.91 10.11
CA ARG A 20 -8.95 1.74 11.56
C ARG A 20 -8.77 0.28 11.91
N LEU A 21 -7.76 -0.02 12.71
CA LEU A 21 -7.43 -1.39 13.12
C LEU A 21 -7.39 -1.44 14.66
N PRO A 22 -7.77 -2.58 15.27
CA PRO A 22 -7.46 -2.85 16.66
C PRO A 22 -5.96 -2.73 16.92
N GLN A 23 -5.59 -2.29 18.13
CA GLN A 23 -4.18 -2.05 18.48
C GLN A 23 -3.33 -3.31 18.30
N GLU A 24 -3.81 -4.46 18.79
CA GLU A 24 -3.10 -5.74 18.69
C GLU A 24 -2.78 -6.12 17.24
N LEU A 25 -3.73 -5.90 16.33
CA LEU A 25 -3.54 -6.18 14.91
C LEU A 25 -2.50 -5.24 14.29
N ARG A 26 -2.51 -3.95 14.68
CA ARG A 26 -1.49 -2.99 14.25
C ARG A 26 -0.09 -3.40 14.71
N GLU A 27 0.05 -3.88 15.95
CA GLU A 27 1.32 -4.34 16.50
C GLU A 27 1.84 -5.58 15.77
N ALA A 28 0.96 -6.56 15.52
CA ALA A 28 1.30 -7.75 14.73
C ALA A 28 1.77 -7.39 13.31
N LEU A 29 1.10 -6.43 12.65
CA LEU A 29 1.50 -5.95 11.33
C LEU A 29 2.85 -5.24 11.36
N LYS A 30 3.13 -4.47 12.41
CA LYS A 30 4.42 -3.80 12.60
C LYS A 30 5.55 -4.81 12.81
N ALA A 31 5.31 -5.83 13.63
CA ALA A 31 6.28 -6.91 13.85
C ALA A 31 6.58 -7.66 12.54
N ARG A 32 5.53 -7.98 11.76
CA ARG A 32 5.68 -8.61 10.44
C ARG A 32 6.44 -7.72 9.45
N ALA A 33 6.11 -6.43 9.40
CA ALA A 33 6.79 -5.47 8.55
C ALA A 33 8.29 -5.36 8.89
N ALA A 34 8.64 -5.39 10.17
CA ALA A 34 10.04 -5.41 10.62
C ALA A 34 10.77 -6.73 10.24
N ALA A 35 10.09 -7.87 10.29
CA ALA A 35 10.66 -9.15 9.88
C ALA A 35 10.90 -9.25 8.36
N GLU A 36 10.08 -8.59 7.55
CA GLU A 36 10.14 -8.62 6.08
C GLU A 36 10.96 -7.44 5.49
N ASP A 37 11.55 -6.58 6.33
CA ASP A 37 12.22 -5.33 5.95
C ASP A 37 11.36 -4.45 5.01
N ARG A 38 10.07 -4.34 5.34
CA ARG A 38 9.05 -3.62 4.55
C ARG A 38 8.29 -2.61 5.39
N SER A 39 7.63 -1.67 4.71
CA SER A 39 6.67 -0.79 5.39
C SER A 39 5.36 -1.51 5.68
N VAL A 40 4.68 -1.11 6.76
CA VAL A 40 3.34 -1.63 7.12
C VAL A 40 2.34 -1.47 5.97
N ALA A 41 2.42 -0.35 5.24
CA ALA A 41 1.59 -0.11 4.06
C ALA A 41 1.88 -1.12 2.94
N SER A 42 3.14 -1.48 2.71
CA SER A 42 3.51 -2.48 1.71
C SER A 42 3.00 -3.87 2.09
N VAL A 43 3.10 -4.26 3.37
CA VAL A 43 2.56 -5.54 3.86
C VAL A 43 1.05 -5.58 3.72
N MET A 44 0.36 -4.48 4.07
CA MET A 44 -1.08 -4.33 3.91
C MET A 44 -1.54 -4.45 2.46
N ARG A 45 -0.86 -3.78 1.52
CA ARG A 45 -1.19 -3.90 0.09
C ARG A 45 -1.01 -5.32 -0.43
N LEU A 46 0.04 -6.01 -0.01
CA LEU A 46 0.29 -7.39 -0.42
C LEU A 46 -0.81 -8.33 0.11
N ALA A 47 -1.16 -8.21 1.39
CA ALA A 47 -2.23 -9.00 2.01
C ALA A 47 -3.59 -8.70 1.36
N ALA A 48 -3.91 -7.43 1.11
CA ALA A 48 -5.15 -7.03 0.44
C ALA A 48 -5.22 -7.60 -0.99
N ARG A 49 -4.11 -7.56 -1.74
CA ARG A 49 -4.04 -8.16 -3.08
C ARG A 49 -4.29 -9.67 -3.03
N GLN A 50 -3.64 -10.39 -2.13
CA GLN A 50 -3.83 -11.83 -1.97
C GLN A 50 -5.27 -12.18 -1.58
N TYR A 51 -5.89 -11.38 -0.70
CA TYR A 51 -7.27 -11.56 -0.30
C TYR A 51 -8.23 -11.38 -1.47
N VAL A 52 -8.09 -10.30 -2.24
CA VAL A 52 -8.94 -10.05 -3.42
C VAL A 52 -8.72 -11.13 -4.50
N GLU A 53 -7.47 -11.52 -4.77
CA GLU A 53 -7.17 -12.60 -5.72
C GLU A 53 -7.77 -13.94 -5.26
N SER A 54 -7.82 -14.20 -3.95
CA SER A 54 -8.49 -15.38 -3.40
C SER A 54 -10.01 -15.32 -3.59
N GLU A 55 -10.65 -14.19 -3.31
CA GLU A 55 -12.11 -14.01 -3.41
C GLU A 55 -12.62 -13.98 -4.85
N VAL A 56 -11.81 -13.49 -5.81
CA VAL A 56 -12.15 -13.47 -7.24
C VAL A 56 -12.04 -14.86 -7.90
N ASN A 57 -11.34 -15.80 -7.25
CA ASN A 57 -11.17 -17.18 -7.73
C ASN A 57 -12.15 -18.18 -7.08
N LEU A 58 -13.18 -17.69 -6.36
CA LEU A 58 -14.31 -18.46 -5.84
C LEU A 58 -15.51 -18.37 -6.80
#